data_AF-A0A7J3MN53-F1
#
_entry.id   AF-A0A7J3MN53-F1
#
_cell.length_a   1.000
_cell.length_b   1.000
_cell.length_c   1.000
_cell.angle_alpha   90.00
_cell.angle_beta   90.00
_cell.angle_gamma   90.00
#
_symmetry.space_group_name_H-M   'P 1'
#
loop_
_entity.id
_entity.type
_entity.pdbx_description
1 polymer ?
#
loop_
_entity_poly.entity_id
_entity_poly.type
_entity_poly.pdbx_seq_one_letter_code
_entity_poly.pdbx_strand_id
1 'polypeptide(L)' 'MIYVKRDGSIFRFCSSKCLRNFRLGRNPRKVKWVVKAKQEAAK' A
#
# COMPACT_ATOMS: atom_id res chain seq x y z
N MET A 1 -11.20 1.21 -1.27
CA MET A 1 -11.09 2.60 -1.75
C MET A 1 -10.20 2.65 -2.97
N ILE A 2 -10.64 3.35 -4.02
CA ILE A 2 -9.92 3.50 -5.29
C ILE A 2 -9.14 4.82 -5.25
N TYR A 3 -7.87 4.81 -5.65
CA TYR A 3 -7.03 5.99 -5.77
C TYR A 3 -6.43 6.02 -7.17
N VAL A 4 -6.72 7.09 -7.91
CA VAL A 4 -6.24 7.29 -9.27
C VAL A 4 -5.07 8.25 -9.23
N LYS A 5 -3.92 7.84 -9.78
CA LYS A 5 -2.78 8.75 -9.95
C LYS A 5 -2.96 9.60 -11.20
N ARG A 6 -2.18 10.69 -11.29
CA ARG A 6 -2.17 11.58 -12.46
C ARG A 6 -1.79 10.85 -13.76
N ASP A 7 -1.01 9.78 -13.67
CA ASP A 7 -0.66 8.90 -14.79
C ASP A 7 -1.78 7.92 -15.22
N GLY A 8 -2.95 7.97 -14.58
CA GLY A 8 -4.07 7.07 -14.86
C GLY A 8 -4.01 5.72 -14.15
N SER A 9 -2.88 5.38 -13.48
CA SER A 9 -2.80 4.13 -12.70
C SER A 9 -3.79 4.12 -11.54
N ILE A 10 -4.46 2.99 -11.39
CA ILE A 10 -5.47 2.77 -10.35
C ILE A 10 -4.88 1.93 -9.22
N PHE A 11 -4.81 2.50 -8.02
CA PHE A 11 -4.51 1.76 -6.80
C PHE A 11 -5.78 1.41 -6.04
N ARG A 12 -5.88 0.15 -5.63
CA ARG A 12 -6.94 -0.34 -4.73
C ARG A 12 -6.39 -0.48 -3.32
N PHE A 13 -6.89 0.36 -2.42
CA PHE A 13 -6.58 0.29 -0.98
C PHE A 13 -7.71 -0.40 -0.21
N CYS A 14 -7.34 -1.23 0.77
CA CYS A 14 -8.29 -1.93 1.64
C CYS A 14 -8.88 -1.03 2.73
N SER A 15 -8.17 0.01 3.19
CA SER A 15 -8.61 0.89 4.27
C SER A 15 -8.00 2.29 4.19
N SER A 16 -8.56 3.23 4.95
CA SER A 16 -8.05 4.59 5.14
C SER A 16 -6.62 4.62 5.72
N LYS A 17 -6.28 3.65 6.58
CA LYS A 17 -4.94 3.45 7.13
C LYS A 17 -3.90 3.24 6.03
N CYS A 18 -4.21 2.41 5.03
CA CYS A 18 -3.32 2.15 3.89
C CYS A 18 -3.14 3.39 3.01
N LEU A 19 -4.21 4.14 2.75
CA LEU A 19 -4.15 5.38 1.98
C LEU A 19 -3.28 6.44 2.68
N ARG A 20 -3.44 6.62 4.00
CA ARG A 20 -2.62 7.57 4.78
C ARG A 20 -1.15 7.16 4.77
N ASN A 21 -0.85 5.87 4.90
CA ASN A 21 0.52 5.37 4.84
C ASN A 21 1.16 5.55 3.45
N PHE A 22 0.37 5.40 2.38
CA PHE A 22 0.80 5.70 1.01
C PHE A 22 1.09 7.20 0.80
N ARG A 23 0.25 8.10 1.31
CA ARG A 23 0.49 9.56 1.27
C ARG A 23 1.73 9.99 2.04
N LEU A 24 2.13 9.24 3.07
CA LEU A 24 3.37 9.45 3.83
C LEU A 24 4.63 8.92 3.10
N GLY A 25 4.50 8.37 1.89
CA GLY A 25 5.62 7.83 1.12
C GLY A 25 6.26 6.58 1.72
N ARG A 26 5.58 5.90 2.65
CA ARG A 26 6.12 4.71 3.32
C ARG A 26 6.02 3.50 2.41
N ASN A 27 7.15 2.83 2.18
CA ASN A 27 7.19 1.59 1.41
C ASN A 27 6.55 0.43 2.22
N PRO A 28 5.45 -0.18 1.76
CA PRO A 28 4.74 -1.23 2.49
C PRO A 28 5.62 -2.44 2.82
N ARG A 29 6.71 -2.68 2.07
CA ARG A 29 7.67 -3.77 2.33
C ARG A 29 8.46 -3.59 3.62
N LYS A 30 8.71 -2.36 4.05
CA LYS A 30 9.48 -2.04 5.26
C LYS A 30 8.60 -1.89 6.51
N VAL A 31 7.29 -1.94 6.34
CA VAL A 31 6.32 -1.64 7.39
C VAL A 31 5.93 -2.94 8.09
N LYS A 32 6.38 -3.12 9.35
CA LYS A 32 6.22 -4.37 10.12
C LYS A 32 4.78 -4.89 10.25
N TRP A 33 3.78 -3.99 10.26
CA TRP A 33 2.36 -4.35 10.40
C TRP A 33 1.70 -4.80 9.09
N VAL A 34 2.36 -4.64 7.94
CA VAL A 34 1.81 -5.07 6.65
C VAL A 34 2.00 -6.58 6.51
N VAL A 35 0.91 -7.33 6.63
CA VAL A 35 0.90 -8.80 6.52
C VAL A 35 1.37 -9.26 5.14
N LYS A 36 0.96 -8.54 4.08
CA LYS A 36 1.26 -8.90 2.69
C LYS A 36 2.76 -8.82 2.35
N ALA A 37 3.50 -7.97 3.04
CA ALA A 37 4.96 -7.88 2.90
C ALA A 37 5.67 -9.17 3.36
N LYS A 38 5.11 -9.85 4.36
CA LYS A 38 5.64 -11.13 4.87
C LYS A 38 5.39 -12.28 3.88
N GLN A 39 4.30 -12.22 3.12
CA GLN A 39 3.92 -13.24 2.15
C GLN A 39 4.78 -13.20 0.88
N GLU A 40 5.21 -12.02 0.41
CA GLU A 40 6.13 -11.90 -0.74
C GLU A 40 7.54 -12.38 -0.42
N ALA A 41 7.98 -12.33 0.84
CA ALA A 41 9.29 -12.82 1.26
C ALA A 41 9.31 -14.35 1.46
N ALA A 42 8.15 -14.98 1.60
CA ALA A 42 7.99 -16.42 1.80
C ALA A 42 7.67 -17.19 0.50
N LYS A 43 7.61 -16.49 -0.64
CA LYS A 43 7.41 -17.04 -1.99
C LYS A 43 8.71 -16.95 -2.77
#